data_AF-A0A5K1AE43-F1
#
_entry.id   AF-A0A5K1AE43-F1
#
_cell.length_a   1.000
_cell.length_b   1.000
_cell.length_c   1.000
_cell.angle_alpha   90.00
_cell.angle_beta   90.00
_cell.angle_gamma   90.00
#
_symmetry.space_group_name_H-M   'P 1'
#
loop_
_entity.id
_entity.type
_entity.pdbx_description
1 polymer ?
#
loop_
_entity_poly.entity_id
_entity_poly.type
_entity_poly.pdbx_seq_one_letter_code
_entity_poly.pdbx_strand_id
1 'polypeptide(L)' 'VVKVYVSVFGDERGREVAIAGLKSKAKYVRSELGRRMKLRVTPEIRFIEDESMERGSR' A
#
# COMPACT_ATOMS: atom_id res chain seq x y z
N VAL A 1 -5.16 8.64 9.64
CA VAL A 1 -4.15 7.85 8.90
C VAL A 1 -4.78 6.54 8.52
N VAL A 2 -4.73 6.15 7.24
CA VAL A 2 -5.30 4.88 6.74
C VAL A 2 -4.16 3.91 6.47
N LYS A 3 -4.35 2.66 6.90
CA LYS A 3 -3.42 1.55 6.67
C LYS A 3 -3.92 0.75 5.47
N VAL A 4 -3.06 0.57 4.47
CA VAL A 4 -3.33 -0.26 3.30
C VAL A 4 -2.37 -1.42 3.35
N TYR A 5 -2.91 -2.62 3.55
CA TYR A 5 -2.16 -3.86 3.58
C TYR A 5 -1.96 -4.34 2.14
N VAL A 6 -0.72 -4.62 1.77
CA VAL A 6 -0.37 -5.04 0.41
C VAL A 6 0.36 -6.37 0.47
N SER A 7 -0.18 -7.35 -0.23
CA SER A 7 0.46 -8.65 -0.48
C SER A 7 1.05 -8.63 -1.88
N VAL A 8 2.37 -8.67 -1.98
CA VAL A 8 3.07 -8.83 -3.26
C VAL A 8 3.42 -10.30 -3.42
N PHE A 9 2.91 -10.92 -4.50
CA PHE A 9 3.28 -12.28 -4.92
C PHE A 9 4.59 -12.21 -5.71
N GLY A 10 5.70 -12.72 -5.16
CA GLY A 10 7.03 -12.72 -5.79
C GLY A 10 8.17 -12.90 -4.78
N ASP A 11 9.41 -12.84 -5.25
CA ASP A 11 10.62 -12.92 -4.42
C ASP A 11 10.71 -11.76 -3.41
N GLU A 12 11.42 -11.98 -2.29
CA GLU A 12 11.65 -11.01 -1.21
C GLU A 12 12.23 -9.68 -1.72
N ARG A 13 13.17 -9.75 -2.68
CA ARG A 13 13.72 -8.58 -3.38
C ARG A 13 12.68 -7.81 -4.19
N GLY A 14 11.79 -8.53 -4.89
CA GLY A 14 10.72 -7.92 -5.66
C GLY A 14 9.71 -7.20 -4.78
N ARG A 15 9.44 -7.76 -3.60
CA ARG A 15 8.55 -7.21 -2.58
C ARG A 15 9.08 -5.90 -1.99
N GLU A 16 10.35 -5.83 -1.61
CA GLU A 16 10.97 -4.57 -1.13
C GLU A 16 10.90 -3.47 -2.19
N VAL A 17 11.27 -3.79 -3.43
CA VAL A 17 11.24 -2.83 -4.55
C VAL A 17 9.82 -2.36 -4.83
N ALA A 18 8.84 -3.28 -4.81
CA ALA A 18 7.44 -2.95 -5.00
C ALA A 18 6.91 -2.04 -3.89
N ILE A 19 7.23 -2.33 -2.62
CA ILE A 19 6.82 -1.50 -1.48
C ILE A 19 7.47 -0.11 -1.54
N ALA A 20 8.76 -0.03 -1.89
CA ALA A 20 9.45 1.24 -2.08
C ALA A 20 8.79 2.06 -3.21
N GLY A 21 8.44 1.41 -4.33
CA GLY A 21 7.71 2.03 -5.43
C GLY A 21 6.28 2.47 -5.06
N LEU A 22 5.59 1.71 -4.21
CA LEU A 22 4.27 2.07 -3.69
C LEU A 22 4.36 3.27 -2.73
N LYS A 23 5.36 3.29 -1.84
CA LYS A 23 5.62 4.41 -0.93
C LYS A 23 5.91 5.70 -1.70
N SER A 24 6.73 5.66 -2.75
CA SER A 24 7.01 6.85 -3.57
C SER A 24 5.76 7.36 -4.30
N LYS A 25 4.87 6.45 -4.72
CA LYS A 25 3.58 6.78 -5.36
C LYS A 25 2.44 7.08 -4.39
N ALA A 26 2.66 7.12 -3.08
CA ALA A 26 1.61 7.37 -2.08
C ALA A 26 0.87 8.70 -2.32
N LYS A 27 1.59 9.75 -2.74
CA LYS A 27 1.00 11.06 -3.05
C LYS A 27 0.06 11.01 -4.26
N TYR A 28 0.43 10.23 -5.28
CA TYR A 28 -0.39 10.02 -6.48
C TYR A 28 -1.69 9.28 -6.13
N VAL A 29 -1.59 8.19 -5.34
CA VAL A 29 -2.77 7.45 -4.87
C VAL A 29 -3.68 8.34 -4.03
N ARG A 30 -3.10 9.20 -3.17
CA ARG A 30 -3.86 10.17 -2.37
C ARG A 30 -4.64 11.16 -3.23
N SER A 31 -4.05 11.71 -4.29
CA SER A 31 -4.75 12.63 -5.20
C SER A 31 -5.86 11.93 -5.98
N GLU A 32 -5.61 10.72 -6.48
CA GLU A 32 -6.61 9.93 -7.21
C GLU A 32 -7.80 9.55 -6.31
N LEU A 33 -7.53 9.13 -5.07
CA LEU A 33 -8.57 8.76 -4.11
C LEU A 33 -9.46 9.96 -3.76
N GLY A 34 -8.85 11.13 -3.54
CA GLY A 34 -9.59 12.37 -3.28
C GLY A 34 -10.50 12.76 -4.45
N ARG A 35 -9.99 12.63 -5.68
CA ARG A 35 -10.74 12.97 -6.90
C ARG A 35 -11.88 11.99 -7.17
N ARG A 36 -11.65 10.69 -6.96
CA ARG A 36 -12.63 9.63 -7.28
C ARG A 36 -13.73 9.49 -6.23
N MET A 37 -13.39 9.63 -4.94
CA MET A 37 -14.36 9.53 -3.84
C MET A 37 -14.98 10.88 -3.44
N LYS A 38 -14.54 12.00 -4.05
CA LYS A 38 -14.97 13.37 -3.70
C LYS A 38 -14.81 13.68 -2.20
N LEU A 39 -13.72 13.21 -1.60
CA LEU A 39 -13.44 13.45 -0.19
C LEU A 39 -12.95 14.88 0.01
N ARG A 40 -13.53 15.58 1.01
CA ARG A 40 -13.07 16.92 1.40
C ARG A 40 -11.65 16.91 1.99
N VAL A 41 -11.30 15.84 2.70
CA VAL A 41 -9.97 15.63 3.29
C VAL A 41 -9.53 14.20 2.99
N THR A 42 -8.50 14.04 2.17
CA THR A 42 -7.91 12.72 1.95
C THR A 42 -6.91 12.41 3.08
N PRO A 43 -7.10 11.31 3.82
CA PRO A 43 -6.17 10.91 4.87
C PRO A 43 -4.80 10.53 4.31
N GLU A 44 -3.79 10.53 5.18
CA GLU A 44 -2.47 9.97 4.87
C GLU A 44 -2.57 8.45 4.68
N ILE A 45 -2.01 7.96 3.58
CA ILE A 45 -1.99 6.54 3.21
C ILE A 45 -0.66 5.94 3.63
N ARG A 46 -0.70 4.90 4.46
CA ARG A 46 0.47 4.11 4.84
C ARG A 46 0.34 2.70 4.27
N PHE A 47 1.27 2.33 3.41
CA PHE A 47 1.40 0.97 2.90
C PHE A 47 2.13 0.12 3.94
N ILE A 48 1.49 -0.95 4.35
CA ILE A 48 2.02 -1.95 5.27
C ILE A 48 2.06 -3.27 4.49
N GLU A 49 3.16 -3.98 4.62
CA GLU A 49 3.26 -5.31 4.05
C GLU A 49 2.37 -6.28 4.84
N ASP A 50 1.61 -7.10 4.12
CA ASP A 50 0.81 -8.14 4.75
C ASP A 50 1.60 -9.44 4.88
N GLU A 51 2.19 -9.66 6.05
CA GLU A 51 2.87 -10.91 6.43
C GLU A 51 1.89 -12.05 6.77
N SER A 52 0.57 -11.83 6.68
CA SER A 52 -0.42 -12.82 7.12
C SER A 52 -0.48 -14.06 6.24
N MET A 53 -0.07 -13.96 4.96
CA MET A 53 0.02 -15.13 4.07
C MET A 53 1.14 -16.09 4.47
N GLU A 54 2.23 -15.58 5.04
CA GLU A 54 3.38 -16.38 5.43
C GLU A 54 3.11 -17.21 6.71
N ARG A 55 2.24 -16.69 7.58
CA ARG A 55 1.81 -17.38 8.81
C ARG A 55 0.67 -18.39 8.62
N GLY A 56 -0.09 -18.31 7.52
CA GLY A 56 -1.23 -19.20 7.27
C GLY A 56 -0.88 -20.61 6.79
N SER A 57 0.39 -20.88 6.47
CA SER A 57 0.86 -22.17 5.96
C SER A 57 1.60 -23.04 7.00
N ARG A 58 1.42 -22.78 8.30
CA ARG A 58 1.95 -23.63 9.37
C ARG A 58 0.86 -24.43 10.07
#